data_AF-A0A6I5EE97-F1
#
_entry.id   AF-A0A6I5EE97-F1
#
_cell.length_a   1.000
_cell.length_b   1.000
_cell.length_c   1.000
_cell.angle_alpha   90.00
_cell.angle_beta   90.00
_cell.angle_gamma   90.00
#
_symmetry.space_group_name_H-M   'P 1'
#
loop_
_entity.id
_entity.type
_entity.pdbx_description
1 polymer ?
#
loop_
_entity_poly.entity_id
_entity_poly.type
_entity_poly.pdbx_seq_one_letter_code
_entity_poly.pdbx_strand_id
1 'polypeptide(L)'
;MNSVLARRTGLPGFDFEQADERAAMGYLLGLIVEQDYPKSGLMISALVHYLGANDAGPGFYTLAQRLDLLPKDSSATARLEFWIGQVNSLHQLHSAPGR
;
A
#
# COMPACT_ATOMS: atom_id res chain seq x y z
N MET A 1 -6.79 -16.78 1.26
CA MET A 1 -7.16 -15.75 2.26
C MET A 1 -8.53 -15.14 1.99
N ASN A 2 -8.88 -14.77 0.74
CA ASN A 2 -10.21 -14.20 0.39
C ASN A 2 -11.42 -15.10 0.68
N SER A 3 -11.32 -16.41 0.47
CA SER A 3 -12.48 -17.33 0.57
C SER A 3 -13.08 -17.44 1.98
N VAL A 4 -12.28 -17.25 3.04
CA VAL A 4 -12.76 -17.34 4.42
C VAL A 4 -13.55 -16.08 4.80
N LEU A 5 -13.09 -14.90 4.39
CA LEU A 5 -13.77 -13.63 4.65
C LEU A 5 -15.08 -13.52 3.87
N ALA A 6 -15.06 -13.91 2.58
CA ALA A 6 -16.26 -13.96 1.76
C ALA A 6 -17.32 -14.90 2.37
N ARG A 7 -16.90 -16.10 2.80
CA ARG A 7 -17.80 -17.06 3.46
C ARG A 7 -18.40 -16.54 4.78
N ARG A 8 -17.63 -15.78 5.57
CA ARG A 8 -18.07 -15.28 6.88
C ARG A 8 -18.96 -14.04 6.79
N THR A 9 -18.74 -13.20 5.78
CA THR A 9 -19.45 -11.92 5.62
C THR A 9 -20.59 -12.00 4.62
N GLY A 10 -20.61 -13.02 3.75
CA GLY A 10 -21.53 -13.11 2.61
C GLY A 10 -21.22 -12.12 1.50
N LEU A 11 -20.18 -11.29 1.65
CA LEU A 11 -19.74 -10.34 0.64
C LEU A 11 -18.90 -11.04 -0.43
N PRO A 12 -19.04 -10.65 -1.71
CA PRO A 12 -18.14 -11.12 -2.76
C PRO A 12 -16.70 -10.71 -2.42
N GLY A 13 -15.76 -11.64 -2.66
CA GLY A 13 -14.35 -11.30 -2.58
C GLY A 13 -13.91 -10.51 -3.80
N PHE A 14 -12.76 -9.84 -3.71
CA PHE A 14 -12.17 -9.17 -4.85
C PHE A 14 -11.64 -10.19 -5.88
N ASP A 15 -12.06 -10.02 -7.12
CA ASP A 15 -11.53 -10.60 -8.34
C ASP A 15 -10.45 -9.67 -8.93
N PHE A 16 -9.20 -9.99 -8.62
CA PHE A 16 -8.05 -9.18 -9.04
C PHE A 16 -7.72 -9.31 -10.53
N GLU A 17 -8.41 -10.15 -11.31
CA GLU A 17 -8.32 -10.13 -12.78
C GLU A 17 -9.04 -8.91 -13.36
N GLN A 18 -10.05 -8.38 -12.66
CA GLN A 18 -10.78 -7.18 -13.05
C GLN A 18 -10.06 -5.89 -12.62
N ALA A 19 -9.87 -4.97 -13.57
CA ALA A 19 -9.17 -3.71 -13.33
C ALA A 19 -9.88 -2.82 -12.28
N ASP A 20 -11.21 -2.77 -12.32
CA ASP A 20 -12.00 -1.96 -11.40
C ASP A 20 -11.93 -2.48 -9.96
N GLU A 21 -11.84 -3.80 -9.78
CA GLU A 21 -11.68 -4.41 -8.46
C GLU A 21 -10.27 -4.21 -7.89
N ARG A 22 -9.23 -4.25 -8.75
CA ARG A 22 -7.88 -3.81 -8.35
C ARG A 22 -7.87 -2.34 -7.93
N ALA A 23 -8.58 -1.47 -8.65
CA ALA A 23 -8.71 -0.06 -8.32
C ALA A 23 -9.45 0.15 -6.99
N ALA A 24 -10.53 -0.60 -6.75
CA ALA A 24 -11.27 -0.57 -5.49
C ALA A 24 -10.39 -0.96 -4.28
N MET A 25 -9.55 -1.99 -4.42
CA MET A 25 -8.58 -2.36 -3.39
C MET A 25 -7.52 -1.28 -3.17
N GLY A 26 -7.00 -0.68 -4.25
CA GLY A 26 -6.08 0.46 -4.15
C GLY A 26 -6.71 1.66 -3.44
N TYR A 27 -7.99 1.93 -3.69
CA TYR A 27 -8.75 3.00 -3.03
C TYR A 27 -8.91 2.74 -1.53
N LEU A 28 -9.30 1.53 -1.13
CA LEU A 28 -9.42 1.15 0.29
C LEU A 28 -8.08 1.29 1.03
N LEU A 29 -6.98 0.85 0.41
CA LEU A 29 -5.64 1.04 0.96
C LEU A 29 -5.28 2.53 1.11
N GLY A 30 -5.66 3.36 0.14
CA GLY A 30 -5.50 4.80 0.21
C GLY A 30 -6.21 5.42 1.42
N LEU A 31 -7.47 5.03 1.66
CA LEU A 31 -8.23 5.50 2.83
C LEU A 31 -7.58 5.11 4.15
N ILE A 32 -7.08 3.87 4.25
CA ILE A 32 -6.37 3.39 5.45
C ILE A 32 -5.11 4.23 5.69
N VAL A 33 -4.32 4.47 4.65
CA VAL A 33 -3.12 5.30 4.75
C VAL A 33 -3.45 6.74 5.15
N GLU A 34 -4.46 7.37 4.55
CA GLU A 34 -4.86 8.74 4.93
C GLU A 34 -5.25 8.85 6.40
N GLN A 35 -5.88 7.82 6.95
CA GLN A 35 -6.29 7.78 8.35
C GLN A 35 -5.13 7.49 9.31
N ASP A 36 -4.21 6.60 8.94
CA ASP A 36 -3.13 6.13 9.82
C ASP A 36 -1.84 6.94 9.71
N TYR A 37 -1.53 7.45 8.51
CA TYR A 37 -0.28 8.16 8.22
C TYR A 37 0.00 9.33 9.18
N PRO A 38 -0.97 10.17 9.60
CA PRO A 38 -0.70 11.24 10.56
C PRO A 38 -0.18 10.75 11.92
N LYS A 39 -0.38 9.46 12.25
CA LYS A 39 0.04 8.83 13.50
C LYS A 39 1.33 8.04 13.34
N SER A 40 1.44 7.26 12.27
CA SER A 40 2.55 6.34 12.06
C SER A 40 3.68 6.94 11.22
N GLY A 41 3.38 7.90 10.34
CA GLY A 41 4.30 8.38 9.29
C GLY A 41 4.56 7.32 8.22
N LEU A 42 3.77 6.24 8.19
CA LEU A 42 3.99 5.07 7.35
C LEU A 42 2.80 4.80 6.44
N MET A 43 3.11 4.33 5.24
CA MET A 43 2.12 3.99 4.22
C MET A 43 2.06 2.47 4.07
N ILE A 44 1.10 1.81 4.70
CA ILE A 44 0.94 0.34 4.63
C ILE A 44 0.84 -0.19 3.18
N SER A 45 0.39 0.66 2.25
CA SER A 45 0.38 0.38 0.82
C SER A 45 1.77 0.09 0.22
N ALA A 46 2.86 0.46 0.90
CA ALA A 46 4.23 0.12 0.50
C ALA A 46 4.52 -1.40 0.51
N LEU A 47 3.76 -2.19 1.28
CA LEU A 47 3.91 -3.66 1.32
C LEU A 47 3.16 -4.37 0.19
N VAL A 48 2.36 -3.64 -0.60
CA VAL A 48 1.59 -4.21 -1.70
C VAL A 48 2.44 -4.19 -2.96
N HIS A 49 2.95 -5.36 -3.33
CA HIS A 49 3.65 -5.55 -4.59
C HIS A 49 2.66 -5.72 -5.73
N TYR A 50 2.97 -5.09 -6.87
CA TYR A 50 2.24 -5.36 -8.09
C TYR A 50 2.65 -6.73 -8.65
N LEU A 51 1.69 -7.60 -8.97
CA LEU A 51 1.96 -8.92 -9.53
C LEU A 51 2.78 -8.76 -10.82
N GLY A 52 3.99 -9.33 -10.84
CA GLY A 52 4.90 -9.28 -11.98
C GLY A 52 5.92 -8.11 -11.97
N ALA A 53 5.96 -7.29 -10.91
CA ALA A 53 6.99 -6.28 -10.72
C ALA A 53 7.69 -6.43 -9.36
N ASN A 54 8.99 -6.12 -9.31
CA ASN A 54 9.77 -6.02 -8.07
C ASN A 54 9.83 -4.56 -7.60
N ASP A 55 8.70 -3.88 -7.62
CA ASP A 55 8.53 -2.46 -7.27
C ASP A 55 7.18 -2.24 -6.59
N ALA A 56 7.03 -1.12 -5.89
CA ALA A 56 5.73 -0.66 -5.43
C ALA A 56 4.79 -0.42 -6.61
N GLY A 57 3.50 -0.67 -6.40
CA GLY A 57 2.49 -0.32 -7.40
C GLY A 57 2.41 1.20 -7.65
N PRO A 58 2.01 1.65 -8.85
CA PRO A 58 1.91 3.08 -9.18
C PRO A 58 0.97 3.87 -8.25
N GLY A 59 -0.01 3.18 -7.65
CA GLY A 59 -0.90 3.77 -6.64
C GLY A 59 -0.17 4.24 -5.38
N PHE A 60 0.90 3.56 -4.95
CA PHE A 60 1.71 3.97 -3.81
C PHE A 60 2.39 5.32 -4.07
N TYR A 61 3.09 5.44 -5.21
CA TYR A 61 3.77 6.69 -5.57
C TYR A 61 2.79 7.85 -5.83
N THR A 62 1.63 7.55 -6.44
CA THR A 62 0.57 8.54 -6.65
C THR A 62 0.03 9.08 -5.31
N LEU A 63 -0.17 8.18 -4.34
CA LEU A 63 -0.61 8.57 -3.01
C LEU A 63 0.47 9.37 -2.26
N ALA A 64 1.73 8.96 -2.34
CA ALA A 64 2.84 9.68 -1.72
C ALA A 64 2.97 11.11 -2.26
N GLN A 65 2.79 11.29 -3.58
CA GLN A 65 2.75 12.61 -4.20
C GLN A 65 1.54 13.45 -3.76
N ARG A 66 0.37 12.83 -3.60
CA ARG A 66 -0.83 13.53 -3.09
C ARG A 66 -0.65 14.01 -1.65
N LEU A 67 0.08 13.24 -0.86
CA LEU A 67 0.42 13.57 0.53
C LEU A 67 1.66 14.48 0.64
N ASP A 68 2.21 14.96 -0.48
CA ASP A 68 3.41 15.81 -0.57
C ASP A 68 4.67 15.19 0.05
N LEU A 69 4.75 13.86 0.08
CA LEU A 69 5.87 13.09 0.63
C LEU A 69 6.95 12.81 -0.41
N LEU A 70 6.56 12.86 -1.68
CA LEU A 70 7.42 12.57 -2.81
C LEU A 70 7.11 13.55 -3.94
N PRO A 71 8.08 14.33 -4.43
CA PRO A 71 7.87 15.18 -5.59
C PRO A 71 7.41 14.41 -6.84
N LYS A 72 6.60 15.05 -7.69
CA LYS A 72 6.14 14.44 -8.96
C LYS A 72 7.31 14.06 -9.88
N ASP A 73 8.32 14.92 -9.92
CA ASP A 73 9.51 14.79 -10.77
C ASP A 73 10.66 14.03 -10.09
N SER A 74 10.38 13.29 -9.01
CA SER A 74 11.38 12.45 -8.35
C SER A 74 11.99 11.44 -9.31
N SER A 75 13.32 11.35 -9.30
CA SER A 75 14.08 10.37 -10.06
C SER A 75 13.72 8.93 -9.66
N ALA A 76 14.01 7.97 -10.54
CA ALA A 76 13.80 6.55 -10.24
C ALA A 76 14.50 6.12 -8.94
N THR A 77 15.73 6.61 -8.71
CA THR A 77 16.48 6.33 -7.47
C THR A 77 15.77 6.90 -6.25
N ALA A 78 15.30 8.15 -6.29
CA ALA A 78 14.60 8.76 -5.16
C ALA A 78 13.28 8.05 -4.83
N ARG A 79 12.56 7.58 -5.86
CA ARG A 79 11.36 6.75 -5.70
C ARG A 79 11.67 5.43 -4.99
N LEU A 80 12.73 4.75 -5.45
CA LEU A 80 13.17 3.48 -4.87
C LEU A 80 13.63 3.64 -3.41
N GLU A 81 14.46 4.64 -3.12
CA GLU A 81 14.93 4.94 -1.75
C GLU A 81 13.77 5.23 -0.80
N PHE A 82 12.81 6.05 -1.25
CA PHE A 82 11.59 6.34 -0.48
C PHE A 82 10.81 5.06 -0.17
N TRP A 83 10.58 4.21 -1.19
CA TRP A 83 9.85 2.97 -1.02
C TRP A 83 10.55 1.99 -0.07
N ILE A 84 11.87 1.78 -0.23
CA ILE A 84 12.67 0.93 0.65
C ILE A 84 12.60 1.43 2.10
N GLY A 85 12.67 2.74 2.32
CA GLY A 85 12.55 3.35 3.65
C GLY A 85 11.21 3.03 4.31
N GLN A 86 10.11 3.13 3.55
CA GLN A 86 8.76 2.79 4.03
C GLN A 86 8.63 1.30 4.38
N VAL A 87 9.12 0.41 3.50
CA VAL A 87 9.09 -1.05 3.72
C VAL A 87 9.87 -1.44 4.97
N ASN A 88 11.10 -0.94 5.12
CA ASN A 88 11.94 -1.25 6.29
C ASN A 88 11.30 -0.78 7.60
N SER A 89 10.73 0.43 7.60
CA SER A 89 10.07 0.99 8.78
C SER A 89 8.81 0.21 9.16
N LEU A 90 8.03 -0.24 8.17
CA LEU A 90 6.86 -1.10 8.40
C LEU A 90 7.25 -2.47 8.95
N HIS A 91 8.31 -3.08 8.40
CA HIS A 91 8.84 -4.32 8.96
C HIS A 91 9.31 -4.11 10.40
N GLN A 92 10.02 -3.02 10.70
CA GLN A 92 10.44 -2.73 12.06
C GLN A 92 9.25 -2.56 13.02
N LEU A 93 8.22 -1.83 12.61
CA LEU A 93 7.01 -1.59 13.41
C LEU A 93 6.27 -2.91 13.73
N HIS A 94 6.12 -3.80 12.74
CA HIS A 94 5.35 -5.04 12.90
C HIS A 94 6.17 -6.26 13.33
N SER A 95 7.50 -6.21 13.23
CA SER A 95 8.41 -7.27 13.69
C SER A 95 8.89 -7.04 15.12
N ALA A 96 8.65 -5.85 15.69
CA ALA A 96 8.84 -5.63 17.12
C ALA A 96 7.89 -6.56 17.89
N PRO A 97 8.38 -7.41 18.80
CA PRO A 97 7.50 -8.22 19.64
C PRO A 97 6.54 -7.28 20.37
N GLY A 98 5.25 -7.56 20.25
CA GLY A 98 4.16 -6.68 20.66
C GLY A 98 4.41 -6.07 22.04
N ARG A 99 4.25 -4.74 22.11
CA ARG A 99 4.31 -3.98 23.34
C ARG A 99 3.10 -4.24 24.22
#